data_AF-A0A975PXI2-F1
#
_entry.id   AF-A0A975PXI2-F1
#
_cell.length_a   1.000
_cell.length_b   1.000
_cell.length_c   1.000
_cell.angle_alpha   90.00
_cell.angle_beta   90.00
_cell.angle_gamma   90.00
#
_symmetry.space_group_name_H-M   'P 1'
#
loop_
_entity.id
_entity.type
_entity.pdbx_description
1 polymer ?
#
loop_
_entity_poly.entity_id
_entity_poly.type
_entity_poly.pdbx_seq_one_letter_code
_entity_poly.pdbx_strand_id
1 'polypeptide(L)'
;MDPGEGWWIVFEAMKLAAAVLTPVAVIVLGYRLDRRLRSVEVVQRANQTVVTRRIEIFSVVTPKLNQLFCFGTFVGSWKQITPDQAILLKRQLDETMYANRVLFSNELFAAYEAFMLTLFDTYARADEDAPLRSPISSPLGDRRKMDWWRDEMATRFDTERPTSAREIKQAYRVLGERWRADLYVTRASEPLLTP
;
A
#
# COMPACT_ATOMS: atom_id res chain seq x y z
N MET A 1 -9.75 -32.34 74.89
CA MET A 1 -9.72 -31.51 73.67
C MET A 1 -11.12 -31.58 73.10
N ASP A 2 -11.88 -30.50 73.24
CA ASP A 2 -13.29 -30.46 72.87
C ASP A 2 -13.41 -30.57 71.33
N PRO A 3 -14.17 -31.55 70.79
CA PRO A 3 -14.38 -31.68 69.35
C PRO A 3 -14.93 -30.40 68.69
N GLY A 4 -15.56 -29.50 69.46
CA GLY A 4 -16.13 -28.23 68.98
C GLY A 4 -15.12 -27.12 68.67
N GLU A 5 -13.97 -27.07 69.37
CA GLU A 5 -12.98 -25.98 69.20
C GLU A 5 -12.24 -26.07 67.87
N GLY A 6 -11.90 -27.29 67.41
CA GLY A 6 -11.20 -27.50 66.14
C GLY A 6 -12.04 -27.13 64.91
N TRP A 7 -13.34 -27.43 64.95
CA TRP A 7 -14.29 -27.09 63.87
C TRP A 7 -14.49 -25.58 63.71
N TRP A 8 -14.50 -24.84 64.82
CA TRP A 8 -14.65 -23.38 64.81
C TRP A 8 -13.42 -22.68 64.20
N ILE A 9 -12.20 -23.11 64.57
CA ILE A 9 -10.95 -22.60 63.99
C ILE A 9 -10.88 -22.83 62.48
N VAL A 10 -11.27 -24.03 62.01
CA VAL A 10 -11.29 -24.35 60.57
C VAL A 10 -12.29 -23.46 59.83
N PHE A 11 -13.45 -23.18 60.42
CA PHE A 11 -14.47 -22.32 59.81
C PHE A 11 -14.05 -20.86 59.72
N GLU A 12 -13.42 -20.31 60.76
CA GLU A 12 -12.86 -18.95 60.71
C GLU A 12 -11.73 -18.84 59.69
N ALA A 13 -10.82 -19.83 59.65
CA ALA A 13 -9.75 -19.88 58.67
C ALA A 13 -10.28 -19.91 57.22
N MET A 14 -11.36 -20.65 56.96
CA MET A 14 -12.02 -20.68 55.66
C MET A 14 -12.65 -19.33 55.27
N LYS A 15 -13.31 -18.63 56.21
CA LYS A 15 -13.88 -17.30 55.95
C LYS A 15 -12.79 -16.28 55.63
N LEU A 16 -11.69 -16.31 56.38
CA LEU A 16 -10.55 -15.44 56.15
C LEU A 16 -9.90 -15.73 54.78
N ALA A 17 -9.74 -17.02 54.46
CA ALA A 17 -9.23 -17.45 53.16
C ALA A 17 -10.12 -16.95 52.01
N ALA A 18 -11.44 -17.10 52.10
CA ALA A 18 -12.37 -16.60 51.08
C ALA A 18 -12.34 -15.07 50.94
N ALA A 19 -12.22 -14.35 52.06
CA ALA A 19 -12.13 -12.89 52.09
C ALA A 19 -10.85 -12.36 51.43
N VAL A 20 -9.74 -13.11 51.48
CA VAL A 20 -8.47 -12.74 50.82
C VAL A 20 -8.42 -13.25 49.38
N LEU A 21 -8.98 -14.42 49.09
CA LEU A 21 -8.91 -15.05 47.77
C LEU A 21 -9.66 -14.23 46.71
N THR A 22 -10.79 -13.65 47.08
CA THR A 22 -11.63 -12.85 46.17
C THR A 22 -10.89 -11.61 45.63
N PRO A 23 -10.36 -10.70 46.46
CA PRO A 23 -9.60 -9.55 45.95
C PRO A 23 -8.32 -9.96 45.21
N VAL A 24 -7.63 -11.02 45.65
CA VAL A 24 -6.44 -11.55 44.94
C VAL A 24 -6.81 -12.05 43.53
N ALA A 25 -7.90 -12.81 43.40
CA ALA A 25 -8.37 -13.29 42.10
C ALA A 25 -8.73 -12.12 41.17
N VAL A 26 -9.42 -11.10 41.68
CA VAL A 26 -9.76 -9.89 40.92
C VAL A 26 -8.51 -9.15 40.47
N ILE A 27 -7.50 -8.99 41.32
CA ILE A 27 -6.22 -8.35 40.98
C ILE A 27 -5.49 -9.14 39.89
N VAL A 28 -5.40 -10.47 40.01
CA VAL A 28 -4.72 -11.32 39.03
C VAL A 28 -5.43 -11.30 37.68
N LEU A 29 -6.77 -11.36 37.67
CA LEU A 29 -7.57 -11.27 36.45
C LEU A 29 -7.44 -9.89 35.81
N GLY A 30 -7.53 -8.82 36.60
CA GLY A 30 -7.36 -7.45 36.14
C GLY A 30 -5.98 -7.24 35.51
N TYR A 31 -4.91 -7.70 36.16
CA TYR A 31 -3.55 -7.61 35.62
C TYR A 31 -3.39 -8.39 34.31
N ARG A 32 -3.95 -9.61 34.22
CA ARG A 32 -3.89 -10.40 32.98
C ARG A 32 -4.68 -9.75 31.85
N LEU A 33 -5.85 -9.19 32.13
CA LEU A 33 -6.68 -8.52 31.14
C LEU A 33 -6.00 -7.25 30.64
N ASP A 34 -5.50 -6.40 31.54
CA ASP A 34 -4.80 -5.17 31.20
C ASP A 34 -3.55 -5.43 30.34
N ARG A 35 -2.75 -6.45 30.69
CA ARG A 35 -1.57 -6.82 29.88
C ARG A 35 -1.94 -7.27 28.47
N ARG A 36 -3.06 -8.00 28.30
CA ARG A 36 -3.57 -8.42 26.99
C ARG A 36 -4.10 -7.22 26.20
N LEU A 37 -4.90 -6.35 26.82
CA LEU A 37 -5.45 -5.16 26.19
C LEU A 37 -4.34 -4.22 25.69
N ARG A 38 -3.33 -3.93 26.51
CA ARG A 38 -2.18 -3.10 26.11
C ARG A 38 -1.42 -3.70 24.92
N SER A 39 -1.23 -5.01 24.87
CA SER A 39 -0.55 -5.66 23.74
C SER A 39 -1.34 -5.53 22.44
N VAL A 40 -2.67 -5.62 22.50
CA VAL A 40 -3.56 -5.42 21.35
C VAL A 40 -3.57 -3.96 20.92
N GLU A 41 -3.63 -3.02 21.87
CA GLU A 41 -3.60 -1.58 21.59
C GLU A 41 -2.31 -1.14 20.91
N VAL A 42 -1.15 -1.65 21.34
CA VAL A 42 0.14 -1.32 20.71
C VAL A 42 0.17 -1.78 19.25
N VAL A 43 -0.28 -3.01 18.98
CA VAL A 43 -0.37 -3.54 17.60
C VAL A 43 -1.38 -2.74 16.77
N GLN A 44 -2.53 -2.39 17.34
CA GLN A 44 -3.53 -1.57 16.67
C GLN A 44 -3.00 -0.17 16.33
N ARG A 45 -2.31 0.50 17.26
CA ARG A 45 -1.71 1.84 17.01
C ARG A 45 -0.61 1.78 15.95
N ALA A 46 0.24 0.76 16.00
CA ALA A 46 1.27 0.54 14.97
C ALA A 46 0.63 0.31 13.59
N ASN A 47 -0.40 -0.54 13.53
CA ASN A 47 -1.13 -0.80 12.29
C ASN A 47 -1.86 0.45 11.76
N GLN A 48 -2.47 1.25 12.64
CA GLN A 48 -3.10 2.51 12.26
C GLN A 48 -2.09 3.47 11.62
N THR A 49 -0.89 3.59 12.21
CA THR A 49 0.16 4.47 11.66
C THR A 49 0.59 4.03 10.26
N VAL A 50 0.76 2.72 10.03
CA VAL A 50 1.09 2.17 8.70
C VAL A 50 -0.04 2.46 7.69
N VAL A 51 -1.30 2.23 8.06
CA VAL A 51 -2.45 2.50 7.20
C VAL A 51 -2.56 3.99 6.87
N THR A 52 -2.38 4.88 7.85
CA THR A 52 -2.36 6.32 7.63
C THR A 52 -1.29 6.72 6.63
N ARG A 53 -0.06 6.22 6.78
CA ARG A 53 1.03 6.50 5.83
C ARG A 53 0.74 5.96 4.42
N ARG A 54 0.17 4.76 4.31
CA ARG A 54 -0.26 4.21 3.01
C ARG A 54 -1.30 5.10 2.33
N ILE A 55 -2.29 5.60 3.07
CA ILE A 55 -3.32 6.50 2.55
C ILE A 55 -2.72 7.82 2.08
N GLU A 56 -1.81 8.40 2.87
CA GLU A 56 -1.10 9.62 2.49
C GLU A 56 -0.33 9.44 1.18
N ILE A 57 0.46 8.36 1.06
CA ILE A 57 1.21 8.09 -0.16
C ILE A 57 0.26 7.84 -1.33
N PHE A 58 -0.79 7.05 -1.14
CA PHE A 58 -1.81 6.80 -2.14
C PHE A 58 -2.41 8.10 -2.70
N SER A 59 -2.70 9.07 -1.82
CA SER A 59 -3.26 10.37 -2.23
C SER A 59 -2.31 11.19 -3.12
N VAL A 60 -1.00 11.01 -2.95
CA VAL A 60 0.05 11.68 -3.72
C VAL A 60 0.32 10.98 -5.06
N VAL A 61 0.38 9.64 -5.06
CA VAL A 61 0.78 8.87 -6.25
C VAL A 61 -0.37 8.63 -7.23
N THR A 62 -1.61 8.48 -6.74
CA THR A 62 -2.76 8.11 -7.58
C THR A 62 -3.05 9.12 -8.70
N PRO A 63 -3.03 10.45 -8.46
CA PRO A 63 -3.22 11.42 -9.54
C PRO A 63 -2.15 11.29 -10.63
N LYS A 64 -0.89 11.05 -10.26
CA LYS A 64 0.24 10.89 -11.20
C LYS A 64 0.14 9.58 -11.99
N LEU A 65 -0.22 8.48 -11.33
CA LEU A 65 -0.51 7.19 -11.99
C LEU A 65 -1.63 7.34 -13.01
N ASN A 66 -2.68 8.07 -12.66
CA ASN A 66 -3.80 8.34 -13.56
C ASN A 66 -3.37 9.22 -14.75
N GLN A 67 -2.49 10.20 -14.55
CA GLN A 67 -1.92 11.00 -15.65
C GLN A 67 -1.16 10.12 -16.65
N LEU A 68 -0.33 9.19 -16.17
CA LEU A 68 0.37 8.24 -17.03
C LEU A 68 -0.59 7.29 -17.75
N PHE A 69 -1.61 6.80 -17.06
CA PHE A 69 -2.68 6.01 -17.67
C PHE A 69 -3.40 6.77 -18.79
N CYS A 70 -3.83 8.00 -18.52
CA CYS A 70 -4.48 8.88 -19.49
C CYS A 70 -3.59 9.12 -20.70
N PHE A 71 -2.31 9.46 -20.47
CA PHE A 71 -1.32 9.63 -21.52
C PHE A 71 -1.22 8.37 -22.39
N GLY A 72 -0.98 7.21 -21.79
CA GLY A 72 -0.76 5.97 -22.54
C GLY A 72 -1.99 5.49 -23.32
N THR A 73 -3.20 5.89 -22.92
CA THR A 73 -4.46 5.38 -23.50
C THR A 73 -5.26 6.40 -24.31
N PHE A 74 -4.75 7.63 -24.47
CA PHE A 74 -5.43 8.73 -25.20
C PHE A 74 -6.82 9.07 -24.62
N VAL A 75 -6.98 9.03 -23.30
CA VAL A 75 -8.23 9.40 -22.61
C VAL A 75 -8.02 10.52 -21.61
N GLY A 76 -9.09 11.22 -21.24
CA GLY A 76 -9.04 12.32 -20.28
C GLY A 76 -8.11 13.44 -20.76
N SER A 77 -7.25 13.92 -19.86
CA SER A 77 -6.37 15.07 -20.10
C SER A 77 -5.07 14.73 -20.87
N TRP A 78 -5.04 13.64 -21.64
CA TRP A 78 -3.81 13.17 -22.32
C TRP A 78 -3.12 14.24 -23.18
N LYS A 79 -3.90 15.14 -23.79
CA LYS A 79 -3.39 16.24 -24.65
C LYS A 79 -2.56 17.27 -23.88
N GLN A 80 -2.65 17.30 -22.55
CA GLN A 80 -1.95 18.25 -21.70
C GLN A 80 -0.60 17.71 -21.20
N ILE A 81 -0.28 16.44 -21.51
CA ILE A 81 0.91 15.75 -21.00
C ILE A 81 1.88 15.53 -22.16
N THR A 82 3.06 16.12 -22.07
CA THR A 82 4.15 15.91 -23.04
C THR A 82 4.92 14.61 -22.73
N PRO A 83 5.68 14.06 -23.70
CA PRO A 83 6.53 12.89 -23.47
C PRO A 83 7.53 13.10 -22.33
N ASP A 84 8.17 14.26 -22.27
CA ASP A 84 9.11 14.60 -21.19
C ASP A 84 8.42 14.69 -19.83
N GLN A 85 7.20 15.21 -19.78
CA GLN A 85 6.39 15.22 -18.56
C GLN A 85 6.01 13.81 -18.12
N ALA A 86 5.69 12.90 -19.04
CA ALA A 86 5.42 11.50 -18.71
C ALA A 86 6.65 10.81 -18.12
N ILE A 87 7.85 11.06 -18.66
CA ILE A 87 9.11 10.56 -18.11
C ILE A 87 9.38 11.15 -16.71
N LEU A 88 9.13 12.45 -16.52
CA LEU A 88 9.27 13.09 -15.21
C LEU A 88 8.28 12.50 -14.19
N LEU A 89 7.03 12.24 -14.58
CA LEU A 89 6.03 11.61 -13.72
C LEU A 89 6.47 10.21 -13.29
N LYS A 90 7.05 9.41 -14.20
CA LYS A 90 7.64 8.11 -13.86
C LYS A 90 8.72 8.26 -12.79
N ARG A 91 9.67 9.18 -12.97
CA ARG A 91 10.76 9.39 -12.00
C ARG A 91 10.23 9.76 -10.61
N GLN A 92 9.26 10.67 -10.54
CA GLN A 92 8.63 11.07 -9.27
C GLN A 92 7.87 9.92 -8.60
N LEU A 93 7.19 9.10 -9.41
CA LEU A 93 6.50 7.91 -8.92
C LEU A 93 7.49 6.87 -8.40
N ASP A 94 8.55 6.58 -9.16
CA ASP A 94 9.60 5.64 -8.76
C ASP A 94 10.25 6.10 -7.46
N GLU A 95 10.67 7.36 -7.36
CA GLU A 95 11.24 7.93 -6.14
C GLU A 95 10.31 7.72 -4.93
N THR A 96 9.02 8.07 -5.08
CA THR A 96 8.05 7.93 -4.01
C THR A 96 7.79 6.47 -3.64
N MET A 97 7.61 5.59 -4.62
CA MET A 97 7.25 4.19 -4.41
C MET A 97 8.42 3.40 -3.83
N TYR A 98 9.64 3.56 -4.35
CA TYR A 98 10.82 2.86 -3.85
C TYR A 98 11.26 3.38 -2.48
N ALA A 99 11.19 4.69 -2.22
CA ALA A 99 11.49 5.24 -0.88
C ALA A 99 10.56 4.69 0.21
N ASN A 100 9.33 4.33 -0.17
CA ASN A 100 8.31 3.81 0.74
C ASN A 100 8.07 2.30 0.58
N ARG A 101 8.98 1.56 -0.08
CA ARG A 101 8.82 0.14 -0.44
C ARG A 101 8.37 -0.75 0.73
N VAL A 102 8.93 -0.50 1.91
CA VAL A 102 8.66 -1.26 3.14
C VAL A 102 7.22 -1.13 3.63
N LEU A 103 6.50 -0.10 3.18
CA LEU A 103 5.10 0.11 3.54
C LEU A 103 4.15 -0.70 2.67
N PHE A 104 4.58 -1.25 1.54
CA PHE A 104 3.69 -1.92 0.57
C PHE A 104 3.85 -3.43 0.58
N SER A 105 2.76 -4.14 0.28
CA SER A 105 2.83 -5.58 -0.01
C SER A 105 3.69 -5.85 -1.25
N ASN A 106 4.22 -7.06 -1.32
CA ASN A 106 4.98 -7.51 -2.50
C ASN A 106 4.08 -7.52 -3.74
N GLU A 107 2.80 -7.85 -3.58
CA GLU A 107 1.80 -7.91 -4.64
C GLU A 107 1.48 -6.52 -5.20
N LEU A 108 1.33 -5.52 -4.33
CA LEU A 108 1.15 -4.13 -4.77
C LEU A 108 2.37 -3.63 -5.52
N PHE A 109 3.56 -3.87 -4.96
CA PHE A 109 4.79 -3.38 -5.58
C PHE A 109 5.05 -4.05 -6.94
N ALA A 110 4.82 -5.36 -7.06
CA ALA A 110 4.93 -6.07 -8.33
C ALA A 110 3.91 -5.55 -9.38
N ALA A 111 2.68 -5.21 -8.96
CA ALA A 111 1.69 -4.63 -9.86
C ALA A 111 2.09 -3.21 -10.31
N TYR A 112 2.72 -2.43 -9.44
CA TYR A 112 3.30 -1.14 -9.79
C TYR A 112 4.40 -1.27 -10.84
N GLU A 113 5.37 -2.17 -10.60
CA GLU A 113 6.46 -2.44 -11.54
C GLU A 113 5.92 -2.93 -12.89
N ALA A 114 4.94 -3.83 -12.89
CA ALA A 114 4.30 -4.32 -14.11
C ALA A 114 3.62 -3.18 -14.89
N PHE A 115 2.95 -2.24 -14.21
CA PHE A 115 2.37 -1.06 -14.85
C PHE A 115 3.44 -0.14 -15.46
N MET A 116 4.55 0.11 -14.74
CA MET A 116 5.67 0.89 -15.25
C MET A 116 6.33 0.22 -16.46
N LEU A 117 6.61 -1.09 -16.40
CA LEU A 117 7.19 -1.84 -17.51
C LEU A 117 6.25 -1.95 -18.72
N THR A 118 4.93 -1.84 -18.50
CA THR A 118 3.97 -1.77 -19.61
C THR A 118 4.10 -0.43 -20.34
N LEU A 119 4.27 0.68 -19.62
CA LEU A 119 4.35 2.03 -20.18
C LEU A 119 5.75 2.43 -20.66
N PHE A 120 6.81 1.85 -20.11
CA PHE A 120 8.19 2.26 -20.34
C PHE A 120 9.10 1.07 -20.57
N ASP A 121 10.07 1.22 -21.48
CA ASP A 121 11.14 0.25 -21.67
C ASP A 121 12.31 0.55 -20.73
N THR A 122 12.13 0.21 -19.44
CA THR A 122 13.01 0.61 -18.32
C THR A 122 14.46 0.11 -18.41
N TYR A 123 14.74 -0.87 -19.27
CA TYR A 123 16.07 -1.47 -19.42
C TYR A 123 16.61 -1.38 -20.86
N ALA A 124 16.06 -0.49 -21.68
CA ALA A 124 16.41 -0.37 -23.09
C ALA A 124 17.88 0.00 -23.30
N ARG A 125 18.39 0.93 -22.48
CA ARG A 125 19.67 1.62 -22.69
C ARG A 125 20.27 2.01 -21.34
N ALA A 126 21.60 1.86 -21.21
CA ALA A 126 22.34 2.37 -20.07
C ALA A 126 22.42 3.90 -20.16
N ASP A 127 22.26 4.59 -19.02
CA ASP A 127 22.38 6.05 -18.86
C ASP A 127 21.41 6.94 -19.65
N GLU A 128 20.37 6.38 -20.27
CA GLU A 128 19.31 7.13 -20.95
C GLU A 128 17.95 7.02 -20.25
N ASP A 129 17.06 7.97 -20.55
CA ASP A 129 15.67 7.92 -20.12
C ASP A 129 14.95 6.70 -20.71
N ALA A 130 14.18 6.00 -19.87
CA ALA A 130 13.36 4.88 -20.29
C ALA A 130 12.37 5.31 -21.39
N PRO A 131 12.47 4.76 -22.61
CA PRO A 131 11.58 5.13 -23.70
C PRO A 131 10.11 4.76 -23.41
N LEU A 132 9.19 5.60 -23.88
CA LEU A 132 7.75 5.40 -23.75
C LEU A 132 7.26 4.33 -24.74
N ARG A 133 6.66 3.27 -24.22
CA ARG A 133 6.06 2.21 -25.04
C ARG A 133 4.67 2.57 -25.55
N SER A 134 4.03 3.60 -25.00
CA SER A 134 2.72 4.05 -25.48
C SER A 134 2.81 4.55 -26.93
N PRO A 135 1.86 4.21 -27.83
CA PRO A 135 2.02 4.52 -29.24
C PRO A 135 1.85 6.01 -29.49
N ILE A 136 2.65 6.60 -30.40
CA ILE A 136 2.58 8.03 -30.75
C ILE A 136 1.20 8.40 -31.30
N SER A 137 0.59 7.51 -32.08
CA SER A 137 -0.72 7.68 -32.73
C SER A 137 -1.61 6.47 -32.46
N SER A 138 -2.91 6.71 -32.34
CA SER A 138 -3.95 5.70 -32.13
C SER A 138 -5.25 6.13 -32.82
N PRO A 139 -6.25 5.23 -32.95
CA PRO A 139 -7.57 5.63 -33.43
C PRO A 139 -8.25 6.75 -32.62
N LEU A 140 -7.84 6.95 -31.36
CA LEU A 140 -8.40 7.98 -30.47
C LEU A 140 -7.67 9.33 -30.57
N GLY A 141 -6.49 9.38 -31.20
CA GLY A 141 -5.72 10.62 -31.29
C GLY A 141 -4.31 10.42 -31.81
N ASP A 142 -3.68 11.53 -32.19
CA ASP A 142 -2.31 11.56 -32.69
C ASP A 142 -1.55 12.67 -31.98
N ARG A 143 -0.46 12.34 -31.28
CA ARG A 143 0.36 13.32 -30.55
C ARG A 143 1.05 14.31 -31.49
N ARG A 144 1.29 13.93 -32.75
CA ARG A 144 1.92 14.80 -33.76
C ARG A 144 1.07 16.01 -34.12
N LYS A 145 -0.22 15.98 -33.77
CA LYS A 145 -1.19 17.06 -34.01
C LYS A 145 -1.29 18.04 -32.83
N MET A 146 -0.51 17.85 -31.78
CA MET A 146 -0.55 18.71 -30.60
C MET A 146 0.40 19.89 -30.75
N ASP A 147 0.02 21.06 -30.24
CA ASP A 147 0.80 22.31 -30.36
C ASP A 147 2.19 22.24 -29.71
N TRP A 148 2.36 21.35 -28.73
CA TRP A 148 3.64 21.12 -28.06
C TRP A 148 4.55 20.11 -28.76
N TRP A 149 4.07 19.43 -29.80
CA TRP A 149 4.85 18.37 -30.47
C TRP A 149 6.05 18.95 -31.22
N ARG A 150 7.19 18.28 -31.07
CA ARG A 150 8.41 18.51 -31.86
C ARG A 150 8.90 17.16 -32.37
N ASP A 151 9.41 17.10 -33.60
CA ASP A 151 9.80 15.82 -34.22
C ASP A 151 10.88 15.07 -33.43
N GLU A 152 11.78 15.80 -32.77
CA GLU A 152 12.77 15.23 -31.85
C GLU A 152 12.16 14.43 -30.70
N MET A 153 10.92 14.74 -30.28
CA MET A 153 10.22 14.01 -29.22
C MET A 153 9.88 12.57 -29.64
N ALA A 154 9.88 12.25 -30.94
CA ALA A 154 9.71 10.88 -31.40
C ALA A 154 10.76 9.92 -30.81
N THR A 155 11.97 10.43 -30.52
CA THR A 155 13.06 9.65 -29.89
C THR A 155 12.74 9.19 -28.48
N ARG A 156 11.76 9.82 -27.81
CA ARG A 156 11.29 9.45 -26.47
C ARG A 156 10.38 8.22 -26.47
N PHE A 157 9.99 7.72 -27.65
CA PHE A 157 9.10 6.58 -27.78
C PHE A 157 9.85 5.34 -28.26
N ASP A 158 9.48 4.19 -27.70
CA ASP A 158 9.86 2.89 -28.23
C ASP A 158 8.89 2.52 -29.37
N THR A 159 9.36 2.67 -30.60
CA THR A 159 8.61 2.30 -31.79
C THR A 159 8.76 0.83 -32.17
N GLU A 160 9.71 0.11 -31.57
CA GLU A 160 9.97 -1.31 -31.87
C GLU A 160 9.09 -2.24 -31.02
N ARG A 161 8.87 -1.88 -29.75
CA ARG A 161 8.07 -2.68 -28.80
C ARG A 161 6.91 -1.87 -28.18
N PRO A 162 6.01 -1.28 -29.00
CA PRO A 162 4.90 -0.49 -28.49
C PRO A 162 3.93 -1.37 -27.69
N THR A 163 3.32 -0.80 -26.66
CA THR A 163 2.22 -1.42 -25.93
C THR A 163 0.87 -0.96 -26.46
N SER A 164 -0.14 -1.80 -26.35
CA SER A 164 -1.52 -1.46 -26.68
C SER A 164 -2.23 -0.76 -25.52
N ALA A 165 -3.21 0.09 -25.84
CA ALA A 165 -4.08 0.70 -24.83
C ALA A 165 -4.83 -0.36 -23.98
N ARG A 166 -5.06 -1.56 -24.53
CA ARG A 166 -5.68 -2.68 -23.80
C ARG A 166 -4.78 -3.21 -22.69
N GLU A 167 -3.50 -3.39 -22.98
CA GLU A 167 -2.50 -3.84 -22.00
C GLU A 167 -2.30 -2.80 -20.90
N ILE A 168 -2.22 -1.52 -21.26
CA ILE A 168 -2.13 -0.43 -20.26
C ILE A 168 -3.36 -0.43 -19.35
N LYS A 169 -4.58 -0.55 -19.90
CA LYS A 169 -5.82 -0.63 -19.12
C LYS A 169 -5.83 -1.83 -18.19
N GLN A 170 -5.37 -2.99 -18.67
CA GLN A 170 -5.29 -4.20 -17.85
C GLN A 170 -4.30 -4.02 -16.69
N ALA A 171 -3.09 -3.53 -16.96
CA ALA A 171 -2.08 -3.30 -15.92
C ALA A 171 -2.55 -2.26 -14.89
N TYR A 172 -3.18 -1.17 -15.34
CA TYR A 172 -3.74 -0.15 -14.44
C TYR A 172 -4.88 -0.69 -13.58
N ARG A 173 -5.74 -1.57 -14.12
CA ARG A 173 -6.81 -2.22 -13.35
C ARG A 173 -6.23 -3.12 -12.26
N VAL A 174 -5.25 -3.95 -12.60
CA VAL A 174 -4.57 -4.83 -11.63
C VAL A 174 -3.91 -3.99 -10.53
N LEU A 175 -3.23 -2.89 -10.88
CA LEU A 175 -2.64 -1.97 -9.91
C LEU A 175 -3.71 -1.39 -8.97
N GLY A 176 -4.86 -0.95 -9.49
CA GLY A 176 -5.98 -0.47 -8.67
C GLY A 176 -6.55 -1.53 -7.74
N GLU A 177 -6.68 -2.77 -8.19
CA GLU A 177 -7.10 -3.91 -7.37
C GLU A 177 -6.12 -4.18 -6.21
N ARG A 178 -4.81 -4.08 -6.46
CA ARG A 178 -3.79 -4.24 -5.40
C ARG A 178 -3.75 -3.09 -4.42
N TRP A 179 -3.92 -1.85 -4.88
CA TRP A 179 -4.09 -0.70 -4.00
C TRP A 179 -5.29 -0.88 -3.07
N ARG A 180 -6.41 -1.37 -3.60
CA ARG A 180 -7.58 -1.70 -2.79
C ARG A 180 -7.25 -2.76 -1.74
N ALA A 181 -6.50 -3.80 -2.09
CA ALA A 181 -6.11 -4.82 -1.12
C ALA A 181 -5.19 -4.28 0.00
N ASP A 182 -4.28 -3.35 -0.32
CA ASP A 182 -3.32 -2.77 0.65
C ASP A 182 -3.91 -1.69 1.54
N LEU A 183 -4.89 -0.93 1.04
CA LEU A 183 -5.57 0.14 1.76
C LEU A 183 -6.70 -0.37 2.66
N TYR A 184 -7.45 -1.37 2.19
CA TYR A 184 -8.48 -2.00 2.99
C TYR A 184 -7.84 -3.10 3.82
N VAL A 185 -7.85 -2.95 5.15
CA VAL A 185 -7.43 -3.98 6.09
C VAL A 185 -8.41 -5.16 5.97
N THR A 186 -8.18 -6.03 5.00
CA THR A 186 -9.01 -7.24 4.81
C THR A 186 -8.71 -8.30 5.88
N ARG A 187 -7.67 -8.10 6.70
CA ARG A 187 -7.28 -8.98 7.80
C ARG A 187 -6.88 -8.17 9.04
N ALA A 188 -7.84 -7.92 9.92
CA ALA A 188 -7.61 -7.23 11.19
C ALA A 188 -6.71 -8.03 12.17
N SER A 189 -6.34 -9.27 11.84
CA SER A 189 -5.66 -10.22 12.73
C SER A 189 -4.20 -10.53 12.36
N GLU A 190 -3.68 -10.02 11.24
CA GLU A 190 -2.29 -10.25 10.83
C GLU A 190 -1.45 -8.97 11.00
N PRO A 191 -0.23 -9.04 11.57
CA PRO A 191 0.67 -7.89 11.62
C PRO A 191 1.02 -7.45 10.18
N LEU A 192 0.90 -6.14 9.90
CA LEU A 192 1.11 -5.57 8.56
C LEU A 192 2.57 -5.62 8.09
N LEU A 193 3.50 -5.88 9.01
CA LEU A 193 4.90 -6.12 8.75
C LEU A 193 5.19 -7.58 9.09
N THR A 194 5.27 -8.42 8.06
CA THR A 194 5.91 -9.74 8.16
C THR A 194 7.43 -9.55 7.99
N PRO A 195 8.26 -10.12 8.87
CA PRO A 195 9.71 -10.15 8.69
C PRO A 195 10.13 -10.91 7.44
#